data_AF-R7ZYC4-F1
#
_entry.id   AF-R7ZYC4-F1
#
_cell.length_a   1.000
_cell.length_b   1.000
_cell.length_c   1.000
_cell.angle_alpha   90.00
_cell.angle_beta   90.00
_cell.angle_gamma   90.00
#
_symmetry.space_group_name_H-M   'P 1'
#
loop_
_entity.id
_entity.type
_entity.pdbx_description
1 polymer ?
#
loop_
_entity_poly.entity_id
_entity_poly.type
_entity_poly.pdbx_seq_one_letter_code
_entity_poly.pdbx_strand_id
1 'polypeptide(L)'
;MKHTSLTILILLLFNLAWSQDSKKIIKSFIQTDEVQYEYIGYNKSGLYLAFEKLRDNSDLQYLVELTSHENPIVKCYASWALADRDYLQLDEVLKSFLAKDETFTIHTMDIKDSEKLSVSFYHRYWNRLTQQEKEKDEKIQRLDSIILYSPNTDWLLILRALENRIYPQKYHPRIEELAFNEHNKSAIFYLSNWYKAEYHQDLKTALIEYLKDTEFENVGVGEYYQVIFELLNFRDEKTKAVVVNKLRTDLHWKNDRQRFISLLHDHSIYESDLQ
;
A
#
# COMPACT_ATOMS: atom_id res chain seq x y z
N MET A 1 -53.48 10.90 -12.67
CA MET A 1 -53.41 9.46 -12.33
C MET A 1 -52.77 8.60 -13.42
N LYS A 2 -53.03 8.78 -14.74
CA LYS A 2 -52.39 7.95 -15.78
C LYS A 2 -50.88 8.14 -15.94
N HIS A 3 -50.37 9.36 -15.73
CA HIS A 3 -48.93 9.64 -15.85
C HIS A 3 -48.09 8.99 -14.74
N THR A 4 -48.59 8.98 -13.50
CA THR A 4 -47.88 8.40 -12.35
C THR A 4 -47.69 6.88 -12.50
N SER A 5 -48.68 6.17 -13.04
CA SER A 5 -48.58 4.72 -13.28
C SER A 5 -47.58 4.36 -14.40
N LEU A 6 -47.43 5.22 -15.42
CA LEU A 6 -46.46 5.00 -16.50
C LEU A 6 -45.02 5.23 -16.01
N THR A 7 -44.79 6.26 -15.19
CA THR A 7 -43.47 6.53 -14.60
C THR A 7 -43.01 5.40 -13.67
N ILE A 8 -43.92 4.85 -12.85
CA ILE A 8 -43.64 3.71 -11.98
C ILE A 8 -43.29 2.46 -12.80
N LEU A 9 -44.03 2.18 -13.87
CA LEU A 9 -43.76 1.04 -14.74
C LEU A 9 -42.40 1.15 -15.45
N ILE A 10 -42.05 2.34 -15.92
CA ILE A 10 -40.75 2.61 -16.54
C ILE A 10 -39.62 2.39 -15.52
N LEU A 11 -39.72 2.95 -14.32
CA LEU A 11 -38.73 2.75 -13.25
C LEU A 11 -38.56 1.27 -12.88
N LEU A 12 -39.65 0.50 -12.82
CA LEU A 12 -39.60 -0.94 -12.55
C LEU A 12 -38.90 -1.73 -13.66
N LEU A 13 -39.16 -1.40 -14.94
CA LEU A 13 -38.52 -2.06 -16.08
C LEU A 13 -37.02 -1.74 -16.15
N PHE A 14 -36.63 -0.49 -15.87
CA PHE A 14 -35.22 -0.10 -15.79
C PHE A 14 -34.50 -0.85 -14.65
N ASN A 15 -35.09 -0.96 -13.47
CA ASN A 15 -34.52 -1.70 -12.35
C ASN A 15 -34.35 -3.20 -12.64
N LEU A 16 -35.31 -3.81 -13.34
CA LEU A 16 -35.24 -5.23 -13.73
C LEU A 16 -34.16 -5.49 -14.78
N ALA A 17 -34.06 -4.64 -15.81
CA ALA A 17 -33.03 -4.76 -16.85
C ALA A 17 -31.63 -4.62 -16.25
N TRP A 18 -31.43 -3.60 -15.41
CA TRP A 18 -30.15 -3.38 -14.75
C TRP A 18 -29.77 -4.52 -13.80
N SER A 19 -30.73 -5.07 -13.03
CA SER A 19 -30.47 -6.23 -12.16
C SER A 19 -30.00 -7.47 -12.93
N GLN A 20 -30.46 -7.66 -14.17
CA GLN A 20 -29.98 -8.76 -15.02
C GLN A 20 -28.57 -8.49 -15.57
N ASP A 21 -28.28 -7.26 -15.96
CA ASP A 21 -26.97 -6.88 -16.46
C ASP A 21 -25.91 -6.90 -15.35
N SER A 22 -26.24 -6.45 -14.14
CA SER A 22 -25.34 -6.55 -12.99
C SER A 22 -24.99 -8.00 -12.66
N LYS A 23 -25.98 -8.91 -12.64
CA LYS A 23 -25.72 -10.35 -12.43
C LYS A 23 -24.80 -10.95 -13.49
N LYS A 24 -24.93 -10.55 -14.75
CA LYS A 24 -24.03 -10.99 -15.82
C LYS A 24 -22.60 -10.48 -15.62
N ILE A 25 -22.46 -9.20 -15.23
CA ILE A 25 -21.16 -8.60 -14.92
C ILE A 25 -20.49 -9.35 -13.76
N ILE A 26 -21.20 -9.56 -12.65
CA ILE A 26 -20.68 -10.28 -11.48
C ILE A 26 -20.29 -11.72 -11.86
N LYS A 27 -21.12 -12.40 -12.66
CA LYS A 27 -20.78 -13.73 -13.17
C LYS A 27 -19.48 -13.72 -14.00
N SER A 28 -19.26 -12.69 -14.82
CA SER A 28 -18.03 -12.58 -15.61
C SER A 28 -16.79 -12.39 -14.73
N PHE A 29 -16.89 -11.62 -13.65
CA PHE A 29 -15.80 -11.48 -12.67
C PHE A 29 -15.43 -12.81 -12.03
N ILE A 30 -16.43 -13.56 -11.58
CA ILE A 30 -16.24 -14.87 -10.95
C ILE A 30 -15.66 -15.88 -11.94
N GLN A 31 -16.10 -15.87 -13.19
CA GLN A 31 -15.66 -16.83 -14.21
C GLN A 31 -14.21 -16.62 -14.66
N THR A 32 -13.75 -15.37 -14.71
CA THR A 32 -12.38 -15.06 -15.14
C THR A 32 -11.36 -15.22 -14.01
N ASP A 33 -11.79 -15.08 -12.76
CA ASP A 33 -10.99 -15.32 -11.55
C ASP A 33 -9.72 -14.46 -11.45
N GLU A 34 -9.77 -13.22 -11.97
CA GLU A 34 -8.75 -12.19 -11.79
C GLU A 34 -9.36 -10.78 -11.84
N VAL A 35 -8.72 -9.82 -11.19
CA VAL A 35 -8.99 -8.39 -11.37
C VAL A 35 -8.09 -7.87 -12.49
N GLN A 36 -8.70 -7.45 -13.60
CA GLN A 36 -8.00 -6.78 -14.70
C GLN A 36 -8.06 -5.25 -14.54
N TYR A 37 -6.89 -4.62 -14.68
CA TYR A 37 -6.76 -3.18 -14.84
C TYR A 37 -7.20 -2.74 -16.25
N GLU A 38 -7.12 -1.43 -16.53
CA GLU A 38 -7.66 -0.86 -17.76
C GLU A 38 -7.13 -1.51 -19.04
N TYR A 39 -5.84 -1.85 -19.08
CA TYR A 39 -5.20 -2.43 -20.26
C TYR A 39 -4.60 -3.80 -19.96
N ILE A 40 -4.85 -4.76 -20.86
CA ILE A 40 -4.18 -6.05 -20.94
C ILE A 40 -3.47 -6.09 -22.30
N GLY A 41 -2.14 -6.12 -22.27
CA GLY A 41 -1.31 -5.69 -23.39
C GLY A 41 -1.74 -4.33 -23.93
N TYR A 42 -1.96 -4.26 -25.24
CA TYR A 42 -2.38 -3.02 -25.92
C TYR A 42 -3.90 -2.82 -25.97
N ASN A 43 -4.68 -3.76 -25.44
CA ASN A 43 -6.15 -3.74 -25.54
C ASN A 43 -6.78 -3.33 -24.23
N LYS A 44 -7.85 -2.51 -24.30
CA LYS A 44 -8.67 -2.22 -23.12
C LYS A 44 -9.36 -3.51 -22.65
N SER A 45 -9.27 -3.80 -21.36
CA SER A 45 -9.84 -5.00 -20.75
C SER A 45 -11.36 -5.04 -20.87
N GLY A 46 -11.90 -6.18 -21.29
CA GLY A 46 -13.34 -6.43 -21.26
C GLY A 46 -13.91 -6.46 -19.84
N LEU A 47 -13.14 -6.96 -18.86
CA LEU A 47 -13.54 -6.93 -17.45
C LEU A 47 -13.48 -5.52 -16.88
N TYR A 48 -12.49 -4.71 -17.24
CA TYR A 48 -12.44 -3.32 -16.81
C TYR A 48 -13.61 -2.51 -17.38
N LEU A 49 -13.99 -2.73 -18.64
CA LEU A 49 -15.21 -2.16 -19.22
C LEU A 49 -16.48 -2.61 -18.47
N ALA A 50 -16.53 -3.87 -18.01
CA ALA A 50 -17.64 -4.37 -17.19
C ALA A 50 -17.64 -3.74 -15.79
N PHE A 51 -16.47 -3.50 -15.20
CA PHE A 51 -16.30 -2.73 -13.97
C PHE A 51 -16.78 -1.29 -14.13
N GLU A 52 -16.39 -0.58 -15.19
CA GLU A 52 -16.86 0.80 -15.45
C GLU A 52 -18.39 0.83 -15.51
N LYS A 53 -19.02 -0.14 -16.18
CA LYS A 53 -20.48 -0.28 -16.19
C LYS A 53 -21.08 -0.56 -14.81
N LEU A 54 -20.45 -1.39 -14.00
CA LEU A 54 -20.88 -1.64 -12.61
C LEU A 54 -20.80 -0.34 -11.80
N ARG A 55 -19.66 0.35 -11.85
CA ARG A 55 -19.42 1.61 -11.14
C ARG A 55 -20.46 2.67 -11.49
N ASP A 56 -20.68 2.87 -12.78
CA ASP A 56 -21.47 4.00 -13.29
C ASP A 56 -22.98 3.79 -13.16
N ASN A 57 -23.45 2.54 -13.16
CA ASN A 57 -24.89 2.24 -13.18
C ASN A 57 -25.45 1.68 -11.86
N SER A 58 -24.60 1.25 -10.92
CA SER A 58 -25.08 0.77 -9.60
C SER A 58 -25.45 1.92 -8.68
N ASP A 59 -26.39 1.72 -7.76
CA ASP A 59 -26.47 2.57 -6.58
C ASP A 59 -25.38 2.21 -5.57
N LEU A 60 -25.08 3.15 -4.65
CA LEU A 60 -24.01 2.98 -3.67
C LEU A 60 -24.30 1.87 -2.66
N GLN A 61 -25.57 1.64 -2.31
CA GLN A 61 -25.94 0.62 -1.33
C GLN A 61 -25.66 -0.78 -1.91
N TYR A 62 -26.02 -1.02 -3.17
CA TYR A 62 -25.70 -2.26 -3.86
C TYR A 62 -24.18 -2.50 -3.94
N LEU A 63 -23.39 -1.46 -4.23
CA LEU A 63 -21.93 -1.58 -4.21
C LEU A 63 -21.39 -1.93 -2.82
N VAL A 64 -21.96 -1.35 -1.75
CA VAL A 64 -21.61 -1.72 -0.36
C VAL A 64 -21.95 -3.18 -0.09
N GLU A 65 -23.13 -3.66 -0.49
CA GLU A 65 -23.52 -5.07 -0.34
C GLU A 65 -22.52 -6.01 -1.04
N LEU A 66 -22.05 -5.64 -2.23
CA LEU A 66 -21.06 -6.41 -2.98
C LEU A 66 -19.67 -6.47 -2.31
N THR A 67 -19.31 -5.52 -1.45
CA THR A 67 -18.06 -5.62 -0.65
C THR A 67 -18.06 -6.77 0.34
N SER A 68 -19.24 -7.34 0.63
CA SER A 68 -19.41 -8.52 1.48
C SER A 68 -19.62 -9.83 0.70
N HIS A 69 -19.50 -9.80 -0.63
CA HIS A 69 -19.68 -10.98 -1.49
C HIS A 69 -18.63 -12.06 -1.22
N GLU A 70 -18.93 -13.36 -1.38
CA GLU A 70 -17.96 -14.44 -1.05
C GLU A 70 -16.68 -14.43 -1.90
N ASN A 71 -16.77 -14.00 -3.16
CA ASN A 71 -15.65 -13.94 -4.09
C ASN A 71 -14.85 -12.61 -3.95
N PRO A 72 -13.52 -12.65 -3.73
CA PRO A 72 -12.71 -11.45 -3.49
C PRO A 72 -12.61 -10.50 -4.70
N ILE A 73 -12.71 -10.99 -5.94
CA ILE A 73 -12.66 -10.14 -7.14
C ILE A 73 -13.91 -9.26 -7.22
N VAL A 74 -15.07 -9.81 -6.84
CA VAL A 74 -16.31 -9.05 -6.72
C VAL A 74 -16.17 -7.96 -5.66
N LYS A 75 -15.62 -8.30 -4.48
CA LYS A 75 -15.34 -7.32 -3.42
C LYS A 75 -14.41 -6.20 -3.92
N CYS A 76 -13.34 -6.57 -4.63
CA CYS A 76 -12.37 -5.63 -5.17
C CYS A 76 -13.03 -4.63 -6.12
N TYR A 77 -13.71 -5.09 -7.16
CA TYR A 77 -14.37 -4.20 -8.13
C TYR A 77 -15.45 -3.32 -7.49
N ALA A 78 -16.22 -3.86 -6.54
CA ALA A 78 -17.20 -3.07 -5.79
C ALA A 78 -16.52 -1.97 -4.96
N SER A 79 -15.42 -2.31 -4.27
CA SER A 79 -14.66 -1.36 -3.47
C SER A 79 -13.98 -0.28 -4.32
N TRP A 80 -13.48 -0.63 -5.51
CA TRP A 80 -12.94 0.32 -6.48
C TRP A 80 -14.04 1.28 -6.96
N ALA A 81 -15.25 0.78 -7.20
CA ALA A 81 -16.37 1.63 -7.59
C ALA A 81 -16.78 2.60 -6.47
N LEU A 82 -16.76 2.16 -5.20
CA LEU A 82 -16.99 3.03 -4.05
C LEU A 82 -15.88 4.08 -3.91
N ALA A 83 -14.62 3.68 -4.07
CA ALA A 83 -13.48 4.58 -4.04
C ALA A 83 -13.57 5.63 -5.16
N ASP A 84 -13.81 5.24 -6.41
CA ASP A 84 -13.94 6.13 -7.57
C ASP A 84 -15.10 7.13 -7.43
N ARG A 85 -16.14 6.75 -6.69
CA ARG A 85 -17.35 7.55 -6.46
C ARG A 85 -17.32 8.34 -5.15
N ASP A 86 -16.14 8.45 -4.54
CA ASP A 86 -15.92 9.25 -3.34
C ASP A 86 -16.88 8.91 -2.18
N TYR A 87 -17.20 7.62 -2.04
CA TYR A 87 -18.09 7.12 -0.98
C TYR A 87 -17.63 7.62 0.40
N LEU A 88 -18.57 7.96 1.27
CA LEU A 88 -18.25 8.62 2.54
C LEU A 88 -17.58 7.69 3.54
N GLN A 89 -17.94 6.40 3.55
CA GLN A 89 -17.52 5.42 4.55
C GLN A 89 -16.47 4.45 4.01
N LEU A 90 -15.45 4.96 3.31
CA LEU A 90 -14.32 4.14 2.84
C LEU A 90 -13.55 3.48 4.00
N ASP A 91 -13.59 4.09 5.18
CA ASP A 91 -13.02 3.56 6.41
C ASP A 91 -13.64 2.23 6.84
N GLU A 92 -14.95 2.09 6.75
CA GLU A 92 -15.64 0.83 7.09
C GLU A 92 -15.29 -0.29 6.10
N VAL A 93 -15.16 0.05 4.81
CA VAL A 93 -14.71 -0.89 3.78
C VAL A 93 -13.27 -1.36 4.09
N LEU A 94 -12.36 -0.44 4.40
CA LEU A 94 -10.97 -0.78 4.72
C LEU A 94 -10.88 -1.66 5.97
N LYS A 95 -11.60 -1.32 7.05
CA LYS A 95 -11.62 -2.14 8.28
C LYS A 95 -12.09 -3.56 7.99
N SER A 96 -13.14 -3.71 7.18
CA SER A 96 -13.64 -5.03 6.80
C SER A 96 -12.59 -5.84 6.02
N PHE A 97 -11.83 -5.19 5.13
CA PHE A 97 -10.78 -5.87 4.37
C PHE A 97 -9.58 -6.22 5.25
N LEU A 98 -9.12 -5.34 6.12
CA LEU A 98 -8.03 -5.63 7.06
C LEU A 98 -8.37 -6.76 8.04
N ALA A 99 -9.64 -6.94 8.41
CA ALA A 99 -10.08 -8.04 9.27
C ALA A 99 -9.95 -9.43 8.61
N LYS A 100 -10.13 -9.51 7.29
CA LYS A 100 -9.95 -10.73 6.50
C LYS A 100 -9.40 -10.36 5.13
N ASP A 101 -8.08 -10.15 5.10
CA ASP A 101 -7.42 -9.55 3.95
C ASP A 101 -7.10 -10.60 2.87
N GLU A 102 -8.14 -10.95 2.12
CA GLU A 102 -8.07 -11.96 1.07
C GLU A 102 -7.17 -11.51 -0.07
N THR A 103 -6.48 -12.50 -0.64
CA THR A 103 -5.57 -12.33 -1.79
C THR A 103 -6.24 -12.81 -3.06
N PHE A 104 -5.97 -12.15 -4.18
CA PHE A 104 -6.47 -12.52 -5.50
C PHE A 104 -5.45 -12.16 -6.59
N THR A 105 -5.65 -12.74 -7.78
CA THR A 105 -4.82 -12.44 -8.95
C THR A 105 -5.20 -11.09 -9.54
N ILE A 106 -4.22 -10.22 -9.72
CA ILE A 106 -4.32 -9.02 -10.56
C ILE A 106 -3.66 -9.26 -11.91
N HIS A 107 -4.17 -8.58 -12.92
CA HIS A 107 -3.61 -8.60 -14.27
C HIS A 107 -3.59 -7.18 -14.82
N THR A 108 -2.39 -6.69 -15.13
CA THR A 108 -2.14 -5.35 -15.66
C THR A 108 -1.10 -5.42 -16.75
N MET A 109 -1.39 -4.82 -17.91
CA MET A 109 -0.58 -4.95 -19.11
C MET A 109 -0.29 -6.42 -19.43
N ASP A 110 0.97 -6.86 -19.29
CA ASP A 110 1.42 -8.22 -19.58
C ASP A 110 1.83 -8.97 -18.28
N ILE A 111 1.51 -8.39 -17.12
CA ILE A 111 1.95 -8.85 -15.80
C ILE A 111 0.75 -9.38 -15.02
N LYS A 112 0.90 -10.60 -14.51
CA LYS A 112 0.02 -11.16 -13.49
C LYS A 112 0.74 -11.23 -12.17
N ASP A 113 0.07 -10.82 -11.11
CA ASP A 113 0.59 -10.85 -9.76
C ASP A 113 -0.54 -11.13 -8.76
N SER A 114 -0.19 -11.18 -7.49
CA SER A 114 -1.07 -11.43 -6.37
C SER A 114 -1.19 -10.16 -5.53
N GLU A 115 -2.41 -9.71 -5.26
CA GLU A 115 -2.66 -8.50 -4.46
C GLU A 115 -3.68 -8.78 -3.35
N LYS A 116 -3.55 -8.07 -2.22
CA LYS A 116 -4.51 -8.10 -1.11
C LYS A 116 -5.63 -7.08 -1.32
N LEU A 117 -6.83 -7.39 -0.84
CA LEU A 117 -7.99 -6.49 -0.93
C LEU A 117 -7.73 -5.11 -0.34
N SER A 118 -7.15 -5.05 0.86
CA SER A 118 -6.85 -3.79 1.55
C SER A 118 -5.90 -2.91 0.74
N VAL A 119 -4.85 -3.50 0.17
CA VAL A 119 -3.83 -2.83 -0.66
C VAL A 119 -4.46 -2.28 -1.93
N SER A 120 -5.19 -3.12 -2.67
CA SER A 120 -5.82 -2.73 -3.93
C SER A 120 -6.85 -1.61 -3.73
N PHE A 121 -7.66 -1.72 -2.68
CA PHE A 121 -8.67 -0.71 -2.33
C PHE A 121 -8.04 0.64 -1.95
N TYR A 122 -7.09 0.62 -1.01
CA TYR A 122 -6.43 1.83 -0.54
C TYR A 122 -5.71 2.54 -1.71
N HIS A 123 -4.94 1.78 -2.52
CA HIS A 123 -4.24 2.35 -3.65
C HIS A 123 -5.15 2.90 -4.73
N ARG A 124 -6.34 2.31 -4.95
CA ARG A 124 -7.30 2.87 -5.90
C ARG A 124 -7.70 4.29 -5.54
N TYR A 125 -7.98 4.56 -4.26
CA TYR A 125 -8.28 5.91 -3.81
C TYR A 125 -7.02 6.80 -3.77
N TRP A 126 -5.92 6.29 -3.20
CA TRP A 126 -4.66 7.02 -3.03
C TRP A 126 -4.09 7.52 -4.36
N ASN A 127 -4.14 6.70 -5.43
CA ASN A 127 -3.61 7.06 -6.75
C ASN A 127 -4.41 8.15 -7.49
N ARG A 128 -5.63 8.49 -7.02
CA ARG A 128 -6.42 9.60 -7.59
C ARG A 128 -5.92 10.98 -7.14
N LEU A 129 -5.12 11.02 -6.09
CA LEU A 129 -4.67 12.24 -5.44
C LEU A 129 -3.21 12.54 -5.79
N THR A 130 -2.90 13.81 -5.98
CA THR A 130 -1.53 14.32 -5.98
C THR A 130 -0.93 14.26 -4.57
N GLN A 131 0.39 14.41 -4.45
CA GLN A 131 1.05 14.40 -3.14
C GLN A 131 0.52 15.50 -2.21
N GLN A 132 0.32 16.72 -2.74
CA GLN A 132 -0.19 17.85 -1.97
C GLN A 132 -1.64 17.64 -1.50
N GLU A 133 -2.44 16.87 -2.26
CA GLU A 133 -3.80 16.52 -1.88
C GLU A 133 -3.82 15.44 -0.79
N LYS A 134 -2.96 14.41 -0.88
CA LYS A 134 -2.86 13.34 0.13
C LYS A 134 -2.58 13.87 1.53
N GLU A 135 -1.70 14.87 1.64
CA GLU A 135 -1.38 15.54 2.89
C GLU A 135 -2.61 16.15 3.58
N LYS A 136 -3.60 16.61 2.80
CA LYS A 136 -4.76 17.36 3.30
C LYS A 136 -6.08 16.57 3.25
N ASP A 137 -6.16 15.51 2.46
CA ASP A 137 -7.37 14.73 2.25
C ASP A 137 -7.82 14.01 3.54
N GLU A 138 -9.01 14.37 4.03
CA GLU A 138 -9.58 13.83 5.26
C GLU A 138 -9.85 12.32 5.21
N LYS A 139 -10.20 11.77 4.04
CA LYS A 139 -10.45 10.33 3.90
C LYS A 139 -9.12 9.58 4.04
N ILE A 140 -8.06 10.03 3.37
CA ILE A 140 -6.71 9.47 3.53
C ILE A 140 -6.30 9.52 5.00
N GLN A 141 -6.51 10.62 5.74
CA GLN A 141 -6.12 10.65 7.17
C GLN A 141 -6.86 9.58 7.99
N ARG A 142 -8.15 9.35 7.71
CA ARG A 142 -8.94 8.30 8.38
C ARG A 142 -8.42 6.91 8.00
N LEU A 143 -8.18 6.66 6.72
CA LEU A 143 -7.64 5.38 6.23
C LEU A 143 -6.23 5.11 6.79
N ASP A 144 -5.35 6.10 6.77
CA ASP A 144 -4.00 6.03 7.33
C ASP A 144 -4.06 5.70 8.84
N SER A 145 -4.96 6.35 9.58
CA SER A 145 -5.15 6.07 11.00
C SER A 145 -5.63 4.64 11.24
N ILE A 146 -6.43 4.06 10.34
CA ILE A 146 -6.86 2.66 10.46
C ILE A 146 -5.69 1.73 10.17
N ILE A 147 -4.92 2.01 9.11
CA ILE A 147 -3.71 1.25 8.73
C ILE A 147 -2.71 1.19 9.89
N LEU A 148 -2.39 2.34 10.49
CA LEU A 148 -1.38 2.40 11.54
C LEU A 148 -1.78 1.62 12.79
N TYR A 149 -3.07 1.51 13.11
CA TYR A 149 -3.57 0.85 14.32
C TYR A 149 -4.08 -0.57 14.08
N SER A 150 -4.11 -1.04 12.83
CA SER A 150 -4.55 -2.39 12.51
C SER A 150 -3.39 -3.38 12.64
N PRO A 151 -3.57 -4.52 13.31
CA PRO A 151 -2.52 -5.53 13.44
C PRO A 151 -2.27 -6.22 12.09
N ASN A 152 -1.05 -6.72 11.88
CA ASN A 152 -0.65 -7.49 10.68
C ASN A 152 -0.95 -6.78 9.35
N THR A 153 -0.96 -5.45 9.35
CA THR A 153 -1.22 -4.65 8.15
C THR A 153 -0.08 -4.82 7.15
N ASP A 154 -0.42 -4.87 5.87
CA ASP A 154 0.56 -5.00 4.79
C ASP A 154 1.60 -3.87 4.84
N TRP A 155 2.88 -4.23 4.66
CA TRP A 155 3.99 -3.28 4.77
C TRP A 155 3.84 -2.08 3.83
N LEU A 156 3.24 -2.31 2.65
CA LEU A 156 3.06 -1.29 1.64
C LEU A 156 2.02 -0.25 2.07
N LEU A 157 0.97 -0.67 2.80
CA LEU A 157 0.00 0.25 3.38
C LEU A 157 0.64 1.12 4.47
N ILE A 158 1.45 0.52 5.35
CA ILE A 158 2.16 1.26 6.41
C ILE A 158 3.13 2.28 5.79
N LEU A 159 3.87 1.87 4.75
CA LEU A 159 4.74 2.77 3.99
C LEU A 159 3.95 3.98 3.47
N ARG A 160 2.85 3.76 2.75
CA ARG A 160 2.04 4.86 2.19
C ARG A 160 1.45 5.76 3.26
N ALA A 161 0.91 5.20 4.33
CA ALA A 161 0.39 5.98 5.43
C ALA A 161 1.45 6.92 6.01
N LEU A 162 2.69 6.43 6.22
CA LEU A 162 3.78 7.23 6.77
C LEU A 162 4.39 8.24 5.78
N GLU A 163 4.29 7.99 4.47
CA GLU A 163 4.72 8.92 3.41
C GLU A 163 3.78 10.12 3.22
N ASN A 164 2.51 9.99 3.61
CA ASN A 164 1.50 11.00 3.28
C ASN A 164 1.63 12.30 4.07
N ARG A 165 2.25 12.29 5.27
CA ARG A 165 2.23 13.44 6.19
C ARG A 165 3.22 13.28 7.34
N ILE A 166 3.52 14.40 7.99
CA ILE A 166 4.06 14.41 9.36
C ILE A 166 2.88 14.31 10.32
N TYR A 167 2.84 13.24 11.12
CA TYR A 167 1.77 12.96 12.07
C TYR A 167 1.87 13.82 13.34
N PRO A 168 0.71 14.27 13.88
CA PRO A 168 0.65 14.90 15.20
C PRO A 168 1.13 13.98 16.32
N GLN A 169 1.61 14.57 17.41
CA GLN A 169 2.19 13.88 18.57
C GLN A 169 1.34 12.72 19.13
N LYS A 170 0.01 12.80 19.04
CA LYS A 170 -0.89 11.73 19.49
C LYS A 170 -0.66 10.37 18.79
N TYR A 171 -0.02 10.35 17.62
CA TYR A 171 0.31 9.13 16.89
C TYR A 171 1.70 8.58 17.24
N HIS A 172 2.56 9.37 17.91
CA HIS A 172 3.94 8.98 18.19
C HIS A 172 4.04 7.64 18.92
N PRO A 173 3.27 7.36 19.99
CA PRO A 173 3.38 6.08 20.69
C PRO A 173 3.14 4.87 19.78
N ARG A 174 2.21 4.99 18.82
CA ARG A 174 1.94 3.90 17.88
C ARG A 174 3.04 3.76 16.82
N ILE A 175 3.60 4.87 16.36
CA ILE A 175 4.71 4.85 15.38
C ILE A 175 5.99 4.32 16.04
N GLU A 176 6.23 4.66 17.31
CA GLU A 176 7.31 4.09 18.13
C GLU A 176 7.13 2.57 18.31
N GLU A 177 5.93 2.12 18.66
CA GLU A 177 5.63 0.68 18.78
C GLU A 177 5.89 -0.05 17.46
N LEU A 178 5.41 0.50 16.33
CA LEU A 178 5.71 -0.02 15.00
C LEU A 178 7.22 -0.09 14.75
N ALA A 179 7.97 0.97 15.06
CA ALA A 179 9.40 1.05 14.75
C ALA A 179 10.26 0.15 15.63
N PHE A 180 10.02 0.13 16.94
CA PHE A 180 10.93 -0.42 17.93
C PHE A 180 10.49 -1.77 18.51
N ASN A 181 9.18 -2.05 18.53
CA ASN A 181 8.67 -3.33 19.03
C ASN A 181 8.32 -4.28 17.88
N GLU A 182 7.74 -3.76 16.80
CA GLU A 182 7.38 -4.55 15.62
C GLU A 182 8.46 -4.53 14.53
N HIS A 183 9.56 -3.80 14.75
CA HIS A 183 10.68 -3.65 13.82
C HIS A 183 10.25 -3.24 12.40
N ASN A 184 9.18 -2.45 12.30
CA ASN A 184 8.66 -1.98 11.03
C ASN A 184 9.60 -0.95 10.41
N LYS A 185 10.24 -1.33 9.31
CA LYS A 185 11.18 -0.50 8.55
C LYS A 185 10.61 0.89 8.22
N SER A 186 9.39 0.97 7.70
CA SER A 186 8.79 2.23 7.27
C SER A 186 8.65 3.20 8.46
N ALA A 187 8.29 2.67 9.63
CA ALA A 187 8.22 3.46 10.87
C ALA A 187 9.60 3.89 11.37
N ILE A 188 10.61 3.03 11.32
CA ILE A 188 12.01 3.38 11.63
C ILE A 188 12.46 4.56 10.77
N PHE A 189 12.30 4.48 9.44
CA PHE A 189 12.72 5.57 8.56
C PHE A 189 11.88 6.84 8.70
N TYR A 190 10.58 6.71 8.99
CA TYR A 190 9.76 7.86 9.30
C TYR A 190 10.30 8.62 10.52
N LEU A 191 10.62 7.92 11.61
CA LEU A 191 11.20 8.52 12.81
C LEU A 191 12.60 9.09 12.55
N SER A 192 13.43 8.42 11.75
CA SER A 192 14.74 8.95 11.33
C SER A 192 14.63 10.25 10.52
N ASN A 193 13.60 10.39 9.69
CA ASN A 193 13.45 11.59 8.86
C ASN A 193 12.98 12.82 9.65
N TRP A 194 12.12 12.61 10.65
CA TRP A 194 11.39 13.71 11.29
C TRP A 194 11.70 13.90 12.78
N TYR A 195 12.18 12.87 13.46
CA TYR A 195 12.31 12.82 14.93
C TYR A 195 13.67 12.25 15.39
N LYS A 196 14.70 12.28 14.52
CA LYS A 196 16.00 11.68 14.79
C LYS A 196 16.66 12.14 16.09
N ALA A 197 16.54 13.41 16.42
CA ALA A 197 17.15 13.97 17.62
C ALA A 197 16.51 13.41 18.91
N GLU A 198 15.21 13.15 18.87
CA GLU A 198 14.44 12.62 20.00
C GLU A 198 14.73 11.13 20.20
N TYR A 199 14.72 10.34 19.12
CA TYR A 199 14.89 8.88 19.17
C TYR A 199 16.30 8.40 18.80
N HIS A 200 17.31 9.24 18.99
CA HIS A 200 18.65 9.01 18.43
C HIS A 200 19.23 7.63 18.79
N GLN A 201 19.17 7.23 20.06
CA GLN A 201 19.75 5.95 20.48
C GLN A 201 18.88 4.75 20.07
N ASP A 202 17.56 4.88 20.13
CA ASP A 202 16.63 3.80 19.78
C ASP A 202 16.64 3.52 18.27
N LEU A 203 16.67 4.56 17.44
CA LEU A 203 16.80 4.42 15.99
C LEU A 203 18.12 3.76 15.61
N LYS A 204 19.21 4.12 16.27
CA LYS A 204 20.50 3.48 16.02
C LYS A 204 20.46 1.99 16.33
N THR A 205 19.86 1.61 17.47
CA THR A 205 19.68 0.21 17.85
C THR A 205 18.83 -0.53 16.83
N ALA A 206 17.65 0.00 16.49
CA ALA A 206 16.71 -0.62 15.56
C ALA A 206 17.32 -0.79 14.15
N LEU A 207 18.06 0.21 13.64
CA LEU A 207 18.73 0.11 12.35
C LEU A 207 19.88 -0.92 12.36
N ILE A 208 20.61 -1.05 13.47
CA ILE A 208 21.66 -2.09 13.62
C ILE A 208 21.04 -3.49 13.62
N GLU A 209 19.91 -3.68 14.32
CA GLU A 209 19.17 -4.94 14.32
C GLU A 209 18.65 -5.26 12.92
N TYR A 210 17.97 -4.30 12.27
CA TYR A 210 17.50 -4.45 10.90
C TYR A 210 18.64 -4.80 9.92
N LEU A 211 19.81 -4.14 10.03
CA LEU A 211 20.97 -4.45 9.20
C LEU A 211 21.48 -5.89 9.39
N LYS A 212 21.47 -6.40 10.63
CA LYS A 212 21.95 -7.74 10.94
C LYS A 212 21.00 -8.82 10.43
N ASP A 213 19.71 -8.64 10.67
CA ASP A 213 18.70 -9.68 10.44
C ASP A 213 18.21 -9.73 8.98
N THR A 214 18.49 -8.69 8.19
CA THR A 214 18.07 -8.61 6.79
C THR A 214 19.07 -9.30 5.85
N GLU A 215 18.55 -10.21 5.02
CA GLU A 215 19.22 -10.76 3.84
C GLU A 215 19.00 -9.82 2.66
N PHE A 216 19.98 -8.96 2.36
CA PHE A 216 19.74 -7.87 1.41
C PHE A 216 19.59 -8.33 -0.04
N GLU A 217 19.99 -9.56 -0.36
CA GLU A 217 19.72 -10.17 -1.67
C GLU A 217 18.22 -10.24 -1.99
N ASN A 218 17.38 -10.44 -0.96
CA ASN A 218 15.94 -10.63 -1.09
C ASN A 218 15.15 -9.31 -1.12
N VAL A 219 15.73 -8.22 -0.59
CA VAL A 219 15.06 -6.92 -0.49
C VAL A 219 15.62 -5.87 -1.47
N GLY A 220 16.86 -6.05 -1.93
CA GLY A 220 17.48 -5.22 -2.95
C GLY A 220 18.53 -4.22 -2.44
N VAL A 221 19.42 -3.85 -3.35
CA VAL A 221 20.59 -3.00 -3.07
C VAL A 221 20.22 -1.56 -2.66
N GLY A 222 19.08 -1.06 -3.12
CA GLY A 222 18.59 0.27 -2.76
C GLY A 222 18.26 0.39 -1.27
N GLU A 223 17.63 -0.64 -0.71
CA GLU A 223 17.32 -0.68 0.73
C GLU A 223 18.58 -0.83 1.56
N TYR A 224 19.51 -1.69 1.12
CA TYR A 224 20.79 -1.87 1.75
C TYR A 224 21.54 -0.53 1.85
N TYR A 225 21.59 0.21 0.74
CA TYR A 225 22.22 1.52 0.70
C TYR A 225 21.58 2.49 1.70
N GLN A 226 20.25 2.52 1.77
CA GLN A 226 19.50 3.42 2.65
C GLN A 226 19.84 3.17 4.13
N VAL A 227 19.90 1.91 4.55
CA VAL A 227 20.23 1.55 5.94
C VAL A 227 21.67 1.92 6.28
N ILE A 228 22.62 1.62 5.40
CA ILE A 228 24.03 1.96 5.60
C ILE A 228 24.21 3.48 5.67
N PHE A 229 23.58 4.22 4.76
CA PHE A 229 23.59 5.68 4.77
C PHE A 229 23.10 6.23 6.11
N GLU A 230 21.95 5.73 6.59
CA GLU A 230 21.37 6.22 7.84
C GLU A 230 22.22 5.90 9.06
N LEU A 231 22.81 4.69 9.11
CA LEU A 231 23.72 4.26 10.16
C LEU A 231 25.01 5.09 10.20
N LEU A 232 25.62 5.38 9.06
CA LEU A 232 26.85 6.17 9.01
C LEU A 232 26.63 7.63 9.43
N ASN A 233 25.42 8.15 9.28
CA ASN A 233 25.06 9.49 9.75
C ASN A 233 25.06 9.63 11.29
N PHE A 234 25.13 8.54 12.07
CA PHE A 234 25.35 8.61 13.52
C PHE A 234 26.79 8.98 13.90
N ARG A 235 27.74 8.86 12.96
CA ARG A 235 29.14 9.30 13.08
C ARG A 235 29.86 8.78 14.34
N ASP A 236 29.63 7.52 14.70
CA ASP A 236 30.33 6.86 15.79
C ASP A 236 31.07 5.58 15.32
N GLU A 237 32.23 5.33 15.92
CA GLU A 237 33.14 4.25 15.52
C GLU A 237 32.55 2.85 15.69
N LYS A 238 31.66 2.65 16.68
CA LYS A 238 31.02 1.35 16.90
C LYS A 238 30.07 1.03 15.75
N THR A 239 29.27 2.01 15.34
CA THR A 239 28.35 1.87 14.20
C THR A 239 29.11 1.65 12.89
N LYS A 240 30.19 2.41 12.68
CA LYS A 240 31.10 2.21 11.54
C LYS A 240 31.66 0.79 11.49
N ALA A 241 32.12 0.24 12.62
CA ALA A 241 32.62 -1.13 12.68
C ALA A 241 31.54 -2.18 12.34
N VAL A 242 30.29 -1.98 12.78
CA VAL A 242 29.15 -2.85 12.43
C VAL A 242 28.88 -2.81 10.93
N VAL A 243 28.85 -1.62 10.32
CA VAL A 243 28.67 -1.43 8.87
C VAL A 243 29.76 -2.14 8.07
N VAL A 244 31.03 -1.90 8.41
CA VAL A 244 32.18 -2.54 7.75
C VAL A 244 32.08 -4.07 7.84
N ASN A 245 31.76 -4.60 9.02
CA ASN A 245 31.63 -6.04 9.20
C ASN A 245 30.51 -6.63 8.32
N LYS A 246 29.33 -5.98 8.28
CA LYS A 246 28.23 -6.44 7.42
C LYS A 246 28.63 -6.42 5.93
N LEU A 247 29.29 -5.37 5.46
CA LEU A 247 29.73 -5.25 4.05
C LEU A 247 30.82 -6.25 3.65
N ARG A 248 31.63 -6.73 4.61
CA ARG A 248 32.60 -7.83 4.38
C ARG A 248 31.90 -9.16 4.15
N THR A 249 30.83 -9.44 4.91
CA THR A 249 30.15 -10.73 4.89
C THR A 249 29.03 -10.83 3.86
N ASP A 250 28.28 -9.74 3.67
CA ASP A 250 27.19 -9.64 2.71
C ASP A 250 27.67 -8.81 1.52
N LEU A 251 27.93 -9.47 0.40
CA LEU A 251 28.49 -8.86 -0.80
C LEU A 251 27.45 -8.27 -1.76
N HIS A 252 26.15 -8.28 -1.41
CA HIS A 252 25.09 -7.79 -2.30
C HIS A 252 25.24 -6.31 -2.68
N TRP A 253 25.85 -5.52 -1.81
CA TRP A 253 26.18 -4.11 -2.09
C TRP A 253 27.04 -3.92 -3.34
N LYS A 254 27.82 -4.93 -3.76
CA LYS A 254 28.66 -4.87 -4.96
C LYS A 254 27.85 -4.73 -6.25
N ASN A 255 26.55 -5.05 -6.23
CA ASN A 255 25.64 -4.81 -7.35
C ASN A 255 25.44 -3.31 -7.64
N ASP A 256 25.75 -2.43 -6.67
CA ASP A 256 25.82 -0.97 -6.83
C ASP A 256 27.12 -0.42 -6.22
N ARG A 257 28.24 -1.08 -6.54
CA ARG A 257 29.57 -0.85 -5.94
C ARG A 257 29.96 0.63 -5.92
N GLN A 258 29.77 1.34 -7.03
CA GLN A 258 30.20 2.74 -7.15
C GLN A 258 29.48 3.65 -6.15
N ARG A 259 28.17 3.47 -5.99
CA ARG A 259 27.36 4.26 -5.07
C ARG A 259 27.74 4.01 -3.61
N PHE A 260 27.98 2.75 -3.25
CA PHE A 260 28.46 2.40 -1.90
C PHE A 260 29.84 2.96 -1.62
N ILE A 261 30.80 2.82 -2.53
CA ILE A 261 32.16 3.36 -2.32
C ILE A 261 32.12 4.87 -2.10
N SER A 262 31.32 5.60 -2.89
CA SER A 262 31.16 7.05 -2.69
C SER A 262 30.69 7.35 -1.26
N LEU A 263 29.66 6.66 -0.79
CA LEU A 263 29.13 6.82 0.58
C LEU A 263 30.17 6.49 1.66
N LEU A 264 30.91 5.40 1.47
CA LEU A 264 31.92 4.94 2.43
C LEU A 264 33.09 5.93 2.52
N HIS A 265 33.55 6.46 1.39
CA HIS A 265 34.60 7.47 1.35
C HIS A 265 34.21 8.75 2.09
N ASP A 266 32.95 9.20 1.98
CA ASP A 266 32.44 10.34 2.75
C ASP A 266 32.53 10.14 4.27
N HIS A 267 32.63 8.89 4.72
CA HIS A 267 32.77 8.48 6.12
C HIS A 267 34.15 7.88 6.45
N SER A 268 35.15 8.15 5.60
CA SER A 268 36.53 7.67 5.78
C SER A 268 36.61 6.14 5.96
N ILE A 269 35.77 5.40 5.23
CA ILE A 269 35.85 3.94 5.08
C ILE A 269 36.30 3.70 3.65
N TYR A 270 37.42 3.01 3.47
CA TYR A 270 37.99 2.70 2.17
C TYR A 270 37.76 1.25 1.83
N GLU A 271 37.86 0.90 0.54
CA GLU A 271 37.70 -0.48 0.11
C GLU A 271 38.70 -1.45 0.73
N SER A 272 39.90 -0.98 1.09
CA SER A 272 40.88 -1.75 1.85
C SER A 272 40.36 -2.18 3.22
N ASP A 273 39.43 -1.43 3.80
CA ASP A 273 38.78 -1.77 5.06
C ASP A 273 37.75 -2.90 4.88
N LEU A 274 37.39 -3.26 3.65
CA LEU A 274 36.45 -4.33 3.32
C LEU A 274 37.14 -5.64 2.89
N GLN A 275 38.47 -5.70 2.93
CA GLN A 275 39.28 -6.88 2.61
C GLN A 275 39.46 -7.81 3.82
#